data_AF-A0A9D5IRG7-F1
#
_entry.id   AF-A0A9D5IRG7-F1
#
_cell.length_a   1.000
_cell.length_b   1.000
_cell.length_c   1.000
_cell.angle_alpha   90.00
_cell.angle_beta   90.00
_cell.angle_gamma   90.00
#
_symmetry.space_group_name_H-M   'P 1'
#
loop_
_entity.id
_entity.type
_entity.pdbx_description
1 polymer ?
#
loop_
_entity_poly.entity_id
_entity_poly.type
_entity_poly.pdbx_seq_one_letter_code
_entity_poly.pdbx_strand_id
1 'polypeptide(L)'
;MLSIKIPGRVTMTTYQAPRIRSRCRQFQQTLAVGLMFLAAGLGQAQVNIAQTPLFLTSSAEPNIMFLLDDSGSMHWEMTPDDVMIGSYVFPRAPGNYGGADYANRVPSPRSEPAQSGNANERASAATMRSFHVNKSYYNPATTYRPWRKPAGMAIAATPAVDTAASSFPNATPTAAPNHPIRDTGVRNLTADVTEAAEWVFGSGINPVPGLFWATGGAGLHNQNYYPATY
;
A
#
# COMPACT_ATOMS: atom_id res chain seq x y z
N MET A 1 -71.51 -59.34 39.82
CA MET A 1 -70.39 -58.90 38.94
C MET A 1 -69.14 -59.61 39.45
N LEU A 2 -68.93 -60.93 39.29
CA LEU A 2 -68.64 -61.74 38.08
C LEU A 2 -67.54 -61.04 37.23
N SER A 3 -66.25 -61.38 37.32
CA SER A 3 -65.51 -62.60 36.94
C SER A 3 -64.55 -62.21 35.81
N ILE A 4 -63.31 -62.72 35.81
CA ILE A 4 -62.72 -63.43 34.67
C ILE A 4 -61.41 -64.07 35.10
N LYS A 5 -61.34 -65.38 34.86
CA LYS A 5 -60.22 -66.31 35.06
C LYS A 5 -59.79 -66.71 33.65
N ILE A 6 -58.50 -66.62 33.31
CA ILE A 6 -57.96 -67.17 32.05
C ILE A 6 -57.11 -68.39 32.41
N PRO A 7 -57.44 -69.61 31.95
CA PRO A 7 -56.65 -70.79 32.26
C PRO A 7 -55.71 -71.19 31.11
N GLY A 8 -54.54 -71.70 31.51
CA GLY A 8 -53.82 -72.77 30.81
C GLY A 8 -52.57 -72.35 30.05
N ARG A 9 -51.46 -73.08 30.24
CA ARG A 9 -51.12 -74.23 29.38
C ARG A 9 -49.77 -74.89 29.75
N VAL A 10 -49.84 -76.21 29.95
CA VAL A 10 -48.95 -77.33 29.56
C VAL A 10 -47.43 -77.12 29.48
N THR A 11 -46.71 -77.96 30.23
CA THR A 11 -45.28 -78.26 30.10
C THR A 11 -45.06 -79.47 29.18
N MET A 12 -44.16 -79.40 28.19
CA MET A 12 -43.46 -80.60 27.67
C MET A 12 -42.17 -80.26 26.90
N THR A 13 -41.28 -81.25 26.84
CA THR A 13 -39.82 -81.14 26.95
C THR A 13 -39.08 -81.49 25.65
N THR A 14 -37.92 -80.84 25.45
CA THR A 14 -36.66 -81.29 24.80
C THR A 14 -36.59 -81.68 23.31
N TYR A 15 -35.57 -81.12 22.64
CA TYR A 15 -34.66 -81.88 21.76
C TYR A 15 -33.26 -81.22 21.76
N GLN A 16 -32.20 -82.00 21.97
CA GLN A 16 -30.79 -81.56 21.90
C GLN A 16 -30.07 -82.42 20.87
N ALA A 17 -29.31 -81.78 19.97
CA ALA A 17 -28.47 -82.43 18.96
C ALA A 17 -27.01 -81.88 19.01
N PRO A 18 -25.99 -82.68 18.59
CA PRO A 18 -24.65 -82.67 19.17
C PRO A 18 -23.61 -81.74 18.49
N ARG A 19 -22.46 -81.61 19.19
CA ARG A 19 -21.46 -80.53 19.11
C ARG A 19 -20.34 -80.76 18.07
N ILE A 20 -20.20 -79.83 17.12
CA ILE A 20 -19.03 -79.68 16.22
C ILE A 20 -18.03 -78.72 16.90
N ARG A 21 -17.03 -79.21 17.63
CA ARG A 21 -16.08 -78.34 18.37
C ARG A 21 -14.60 -78.50 18.03
N SER A 22 -14.19 -79.56 17.31
CA SER A 22 -12.76 -79.86 17.13
C SER A 22 -12.08 -79.17 15.94
N ARG A 23 -12.79 -78.92 14.83
CA ARG A 23 -12.18 -78.34 13.61
C ARG A 23 -11.95 -76.82 13.67
N CYS A 24 -12.64 -76.10 14.57
CA CYS A 24 -12.42 -74.65 14.77
C CYS A 24 -11.13 -74.34 15.53
N ARG A 25 -10.69 -75.22 16.44
CA ARG A 25 -9.56 -74.92 17.35
C ARG A 25 -8.21 -74.98 16.64
N GLN A 26 -8.04 -75.87 15.66
CA GLN A 26 -6.82 -75.95 14.85
C GLN A 26 -6.70 -74.77 13.86
N PHE A 27 -7.81 -74.31 13.29
CA PHE A 27 -7.82 -73.15 12.39
C PHE A 27 -7.49 -71.84 13.12
N GLN A 28 -7.94 -71.70 14.38
CA GLN A 28 -7.62 -70.55 15.23
C GLN A 28 -6.14 -70.47 15.62
N GLN A 29 -5.45 -71.61 15.77
CA GLN A 29 -4.05 -71.63 16.20
C GLN A 29 -3.07 -71.25 15.09
N THR A 30 -3.32 -71.65 13.84
CA THR A 30 -2.46 -71.27 12.70
C THR A 30 -2.62 -69.79 12.32
N LEU A 31 -3.83 -69.24 12.44
CA LEU A 31 -4.09 -67.83 12.17
C LEU A 31 -3.37 -66.91 13.18
N ALA A 32 -3.32 -67.32 14.45
CA ALA A 32 -2.65 -66.54 15.50
C ALA A 32 -1.13 -66.48 15.34
N VAL A 33 -0.50 -67.58 14.91
CA VAL A 33 0.96 -67.62 14.67
C VAL A 33 1.33 -66.82 13.42
N GLY A 34 0.53 -66.89 12.35
CA GLY A 34 0.72 -66.07 11.15
C GLY A 34 0.61 -64.57 11.41
N LEU A 35 -0.32 -64.15 12.29
CA LEU A 35 -0.46 -62.76 12.70
C LEU A 35 0.73 -62.24 13.52
N MET A 36 1.34 -63.08 14.37
CA MET A 36 2.51 -62.69 15.16
C MET A 36 3.77 -62.47 14.31
N PHE A 37 3.98 -63.27 13.26
CA PHE A 37 5.11 -63.07 12.34
C PHE A 37 4.95 -61.85 11.44
N LEU A 38 3.71 -61.47 11.09
CA LEU A 38 3.44 -60.26 10.29
C LEU A 38 3.67 -58.97 11.10
N ALA A 39 3.47 -59.01 12.43
CA ALA A 39 3.67 -57.86 13.32
C ALA A 39 5.16 -57.52 13.55
N ALA A 40 6.08 -58.48 13.39
CA ALA A 40 7.51 -58.27 13.61
C ALA A 40 8.22 -57.53 12.46
N GLY A 41 7.57 -57.33 11.32
CA GLY A 41 8.16 -56.71 10.12
C GLY A 41 7.91 -55.21 9.95
N LEU A 42 7.12 -54.57 10.81
CA LEU A 42 6.85 -53.13 10.75
C LEU A 42 7.94 -52.33 11.46
N GLY A 43 9.19 -52.49 11.02
CA GLY A 43 10.25 -51.55 11.36
C GLY A 43 9.93 -50.21 10.73
N GLN A 44 9.43 -49.25 11.52
CA GLN A 44 9.35 -47.86 11.11
C GLN A 44 10.77 -47.38 10.80
N ALA A 45 11.10 -47.19 9.53
CA ALA A 45 12.31 -46.49 9.15
C ALA A 45 12.17 -45.06 9.67
N GLN A 46 12.82 -44.77 10.79
CA GLN A 46 12.84 -43.42 11.36
C GLN A 46 13.66 -42.54 10.41
N VAL A 47 12.99 -41.85 9.48
CA VAL A 47 13.59 -40.83 8.64
C VAL A 47 13.89 -39.63 9.54
N ASN A 48 15.16 -39.50 9.95
CA ASN A 48 15.61 -38.34 10.72
C ASN A 48 15.72 -37.14 9.77
N ILE A 49 14.62 -36.42 9.59
CA ILE A 49 14.61 -35.16 8.85
C ILE A 49 15.19 -34.09 9.77
N ALA A 50 16.30 -33.48 9.36
CA ALA A 50 16.93 -32.41 10.11
C ALA A 50 15.92 -31.31 10.43
N GLN A 51 15.70 -31.07 11.74
CA GLN A 51 14.82 -30.01 12.24
C GLN A 51 15.51 -28.64 12.27
N THR A 52 16.79 -28.62 11.89
CA THR A 52 17.58 -27.41 11.76
C THR A 52 17.88 -27.19 10.29
N PRO A 53 17.66 -25.97 9.76
CA PRO A 53 18.01 -25.65 8.39
C PRO A 53 19.48 -25.97 8.13
N LEU A 54 19.76 -26.57 6.97
CA LEU A 54 21.14 -26.74 6.52
C LEU A 54 21.69 -25.34 6.17
N PHE A 55 22.37 -24.71 7.13
CA PHE A 55 23.09 -23.47 6.88
C PHE A 55 24.32 -23.78 6.02
N LEU A 56 24.25 -23.45 4.73
CA LEU A 56 25.46 -23.28 3.92
C LEU A 56 26.28 -22.15 4.55
N THR A 57 27.48 -22.48 5.06
CA THR A 57 28.41 -21.51 5.66
C THR A 57 29.03 -20.53 4.65
N SER A 58 28.67 -20.60 3.37
CA SER A 58 29.01 -19.56 2.40
C SER A 58 27.93 -18.48 2.40
N SER A 59 28.06 -17.50 3.30
CA SER A 59 27.39 -16.21 3.10
C SER A 59 27.97 -15.59 1.83
N ALA A 60 27.18 -15.51 0.75
CA ALA A 60 27.54 -14.61 -0.34
C ALA A 60 27.59 -13.18 0.22
N GLU A 61 28.63 -12.42 -0.10
CA GLU A 61 28.65 -11.01 0.29
C GLU A 61 27.42 -10.31 -0.31
N PRO A 62 26.70 -9.47 0.47
CA PRO A 62 25.57 -8.71 -0.07
C PRO A 62 26.03 -7.80 -1.20
N ASN A 63 25.60 -8.09 -2.42
CA ASN A 63 25.79 -7.21 -3.57
C ASN A 63 24.53 -6.35 -3.74
N ILE A 64 24.57 -5.14 -3.19
CA ILE A 64 23.50 -4.15 -3.36
C ILE A 64 23.83 -3.31 -4.60
N MET A 65 22.95 -3.35 -5.60
CA MET A 65 23.00 -2.46 -6.76
C MET A 65 21.95 -1.36 -6.58
N PHE A 66 22.39 -0.10 -6.59
CA PHE A 66 21.50 1.05 -6.64
C PHE A 66 21.22 1.42 -8.09
N LEU A 67 19.95 1.41 -8.46
CA LEU A 67 19.48 1.98 -9.73
C LEU A 67 18.90 3.35 -9.41
N LEU A 68 19.53 4.40 -9.94
CA LEU A 68 19.06 5.76 -9.80
C LEU A 68 18.15 6.04 -11.00
N ASP A 69 16.89 6.37 -10.74
CA ASP A 69 15.94 6.79 -11.76
C ASP A 69 16.09 8.31 -11.99
N ASP A 70 16.46 8.68 -13.22
CA ASP A 70 16.57 10.06 -13.68
C ASP A 70 15.50 10.39 -14.75
N SER A 71 14.44 9.59 -14.83
CA SER A 71 13.34 9.81 -15.76
C SER A 71 12.59 11.11 -15.48
N GLY A 72 12.01 11.69 -16.54
CA GLY A 72 11.26 12.95 -16.44
C GLY A 72 10.03 12.89 -15.52
N SER A 73 9.43 11.71 -15.32
CA SER A 73 8.27 11.55 -14.42
C SER A 73 8.57 11.94 -12.98
N MET A 74 9.84 11.93 -12.56
CA MET A 74 10.26 12.43 -11.24
C MET A 74 9.97 13.93 -11.02
N HIS A 75 9.60 14.68 -12.07
CA HIS A 75 9.13 16.06 -11.94
C HIS A 75 7.68 16.18 -11.45
N TRP A 76 6.90 15.09 -11.45
CA TRP A 76 5.50 15.13 -11.07
C TRP A 76 5.32 15.23 -9.55
N GLU A 77 4.46 16.15 -9.12
CA GLU A 77 4.21 16.41 -7.69
C GLU A 77 3.01 15.64 -7.12
N MET A 78 2.45 14.71 -7.91
CA MET A 78 1.22 13.98 -7.60
C MET A 78 1.47 12.48 -7.71
N THR A 79 1.24 11.75 -6.61
CA THR A 79 1.33 10.27 -6.57
C THR A 79 0.14 9.67 -5.84
N PRO A 80 -0.48 8.58 -6.32
CA PRO A 80 -0.10 7.78 -7.49
C PRO A 80 -0.48 8.41 -8.85
N ASP A 81 0.21 7.99 -9.92
CA ASP A 81 0.05 8.52 -11.29
C ASP A 81 -1.36 8.31 -11.85
N ASP A 82 -2.04 7.27 -11.38
CA ASP A 82 -3.38 6.90 -11.82
C ASP A 82 -4.45 7.90 -11.41
N VAL A 83 -4.17 8.85 -10.51
CA VAL A 83 -5.07 9.91 -10.06
C VAL A 83 -4.60 11.32 -10.40
N MET A 84 -3.49 11.46 -11.13
CA MET A 84 -2.84 12.75 -11.37
C MET A 84 -3.61 13.65 -12.34
N ILE A 85 -3.91 14.89 -11.93
CA ILE A 85 -4.57 15.91 -12.76
C ILE A 85 -3.59 17.06 -12.97
N GLY A 86 -2.75 16.98 -14.01
CA GLY A 86 -1.69 17.96 -14.29
C GLY A 86 -0.30 17.42 -13.97
N SER A 87 0.68 18.30 -13.77
CA SER A 87 2.06 17.91 -13.44
C SER A 87 2.51 18.44 -12.09
N TYR A 88 1.92 19.56 -11.65
CA TYR A 88 2.31 20.28 -10.44
C TYR A 88 1.10 20.57 -9.56
N VAL A 89 1.29 20.58 -8.24
CA VAL A 89 0.22 20.87 -7.27
C VAL A 89 -0.04 22.38 -7.15
N PHE A 90 1.00 23.16 -7.41
CA PHE A 90 0.99 24.62 -7.51
C PHE A 90 1.67 25.07 -8.81
N PRO A 91 1.40 26.29 -9.29
CA PRO A 91 2.17 26.91 -10.38
C PRO A 91 3.67 26.80 -10.10
N ARG A 92 4.38 26.23 -11.05
CA ARG A 92 5.80 25.95 -10.92
C ARG A 92 6.63 27.18 -11.31
N ALA A 93 7.64 27.49 -10.49
CA ALA A 93 8.68 28.45 -10.84
C ALA A 93 9.61 27.93 -11.96
N PRO A 94 9.93 28.73 -12.99
CA PRO A 94 10.90 28.39 -14.05
C PRO A 94 12.22 27.80 -13.50
N GLY A 95 12.71 26.69 -14.06
CA GLY A 95 14.02 26.11 -13.70
C GLY A 95 14.08 25.35 -12.38
N ASN A 96 12.93 25.09 -11.71
CA ASN A 96 12.88 24.36 -10.45
C ASN A 96 13.52 22.97 -10.53
N TYR A 97 13.36 22.29 -11.67
CA TYR A 97 13.85 20.94 -11.90
C TYR A 97 15.15 20.88 -12.75
N GLY A 98 15.74 22.02 -13.09
CA GLY A 98 17.01 22.09 -13.80
C GLY A 98 16.89 22.12 -15.32
N GLY A 99 17.16 21.00 -15.99
CA GLY A 99 17.41 20.96 -17.45
C GLY A 99 16.18 21.30 -18.30
N ALA A 100 15.01 20.78 -17.94
CA ALA A 100 13.74 21.06 -18.60
C ALA A 100 12.60 20.89 -17.61
N ASP A 101 11.49 21.58 -17.86
CA ASP A 101 10.28 21.49 -17.06
C ASP A 101 9.11 21.03 -17.93
N TYR A 102 8.14 20.31 -17.35
CA TYR A 102 6.88 20.02 -18.02
C TYR A 102 6.04 21.30 -18.16
N ALA A 103 5.00 21.22 -19.00
CA ALA A 103 3.98 22.24 -19.08
C ALA A 103 3.43 22.55 -17.68
N ASN A 104 3.25 23.84 -17.36
CA ASN A 104 2.83 24.32 -16.04
C ASN A 104 1.34 24.03 -15.78
N ARG A 105 0.98 22.75 -15.71
CA ARG A 105 -0.39 22.24 -15.57
C ARG A 105 -0.71 21.98 -14.11
N VAL A 106 -1.72 22.67 -13.60
CA VAL A 106 -2.04 22.70 -12.17
C VAL A 106 -3.54 22.52 -11.96
N PRO A 107 -4.00 21.64 -11.04
CA PRO A 107 -5.40 21.56 -10.64
C PRO A 107 -5.92 22.94 -10.20
N SER A 108 -7.01 23.40 -10.80
CA SER A 108 -7.60 24.70 -10.45
C SER A 108 -8.25 24.69 -9.07
N PRO A 109 -7.74 25.46 -8.08
CA PRO A 109 -8.38 25.60 -6.78
C PRO A 109 -9.54 26.61 -6.78
N ARG A 110 -9.98 27.08 -7.97
CA ARG A 110 -10.88 28.22 -8.09
C ARG A 110 -12.17 28.01 -7.31
N SER A 111 -12.58 29.02 -6.56
CA SER A 111 -13.94 29.19 -6.06
C SER A 111 -14.51 30.50 -6.59
N GLU A 112 -15.00 30.53 -7.83
CA GLU A 112 -15.77 31.70 -8.27
C GLU A 112 -17.21 31.62 -7.76
N PRO A 113 -17.80 32.76 -7.34
CA PRO A 113 -19.22 32.83 -7.03
C PRO A 113 -20.15 32.58 -8.24
N ALA A 114 -19.63 32.66 -9.47
CA ALA A 114 -20.47 32.85 -10.66
C ALA A 114 -20.65 31.61 -11.56
N GLN A 115 -20.06 30.46 -11.25
CA GLN A 115 -20.14 29.28 -12.12
C GLN A 115 -20.53 28.04 -11.31
N SER A 116 -21.83 27.76 -11.28
CA SER A 116 -22.50 26.62 -10.64
C SER A 116 -22.13 25.24 -11.21
N GLY A 117 -21.15 25.15 -12.12
CA GLY A 117 -20.67 23.90 -12.74
C GLY A 117 -19.40 23.29 -12.12
N ASN A 118 -18.75 23.96 -11.15
CA ASN A 118 -17.32 23.75 -10.86
C ASN A 118 -17.00 22.98 -9.56
N ALA A 119 -17.94 22.19 -9.02
CA ALA A 119 -17.66 21.38 -7.82
C ALA A 119 -16.49 20.40 -8.05
N ASN A 120 -16.35 19.89 -9.27
CA ASN A 120 -15.29 18.96 -9.65
C ASN A 120 -13.91 19.62 -9.68
N GLU A 121 -13.78 20.89 -10.07
CA GLU A 121 -12.48 21.58 -10.09
C GLU A 121 -11.90 21.70 -8.68
N ARG A 122 -12.73 22.19 -7.75
CA ARG A 122 -12.38 22.31 -6.33
C ARG A 122 -12.07 20.96 -5.71
N ALA A 123 -12.88 19.95 -6.03
CA ALA A 123 -12.64 18.60 -5.56
C ALA A 123 -11.30 18.06 -6.09
N SER A 124 -11.00 18.21 -7.39
CA SER A 124 -9.72 17.81 -7.98
C SER A 124 -8.54 18.48 -7.28
N ALA A 125 -8.57 19.80 -7.09
CA ALA A 125 -7.51 20.51 -6.40
C ALA A 125 -7.36 20.09 -4.94
N ALA A 126 -8.47 19.94 -4.20
CA ALA A 126 -8.45 19.47 -2.82
C ALA A 126 -7.90 18.05 -2.70
N THR A 127 -8.24 17.16 -3.64
CA THR A 127 -7.73 15.79 -3.69
C THR A 127 -6.23 15.75 -3.95
N MET A 128 -5.73 16.54 -4.91
CA MET A 128 -4.29 16.61 -5.21
C MET A 128 -3.48 17.31 -4.11
N ARG A 129 -4.13 18.15 -3.29
CA ARG A 129 -3.56 18.86 -2.13
C ARG A 129 -3.90 18.16 -0.80
N SER A 130 -4.08 16.84 -0.82
CA SER A 130 -4.35 16.05 0.37
C SER A 130 -3.46 14.83 0.42
N PHE A 131 -2.80 14.61 1.56
CA PHE A 131 -2.03 13.41 1.84
C PHE A 131 -2.87 12.11 1.78
N HIS A 132 -4.20 12.22 1.92
CA HIS A 132 -5.07 11.05 1.82
C HIS A 132 -5.04 10.43 0.43
N VAL A 133 -4.85 11.24 -0.62
CA VAL A 133 -4.81 10.79 -2.02
C VAL A 133 -3.44 11.02 -2.64
N ASN A 134 -2.92 12.25 -2.65
CA ASN A 134 -1.56 12.53 -3.08
C ASN A 134 -0.55 12.20 -1.98
N LYS A 135 0.06 11.02 -2.00
CA LYS A 135 0.98 10.57 -0.94
C LYS A 135 2.27 11.37 -0.87
N SER A 136 2.64 12.06 -1.95
CA SER A 136 3.76 13.01 -1.98
C SER A 136 3.43 14.34 -1.30
N TYR A 137 2.15 14.63 -1.04
CA TYR A 137 1.74 15.88 -0.41
C TYR A 137 2.00 15.90 1.11
N TYR A 138 2.06 17.10 1.68
CA TYR A 138 2.29 17.31 3.11
C TYR A 138 1.20 16.66 3.99
N ASN A 139 1.62 15.88 4.99
CA ASN A 139 0.73 15.34 6.03
C ASN A 139 0.80 16.20 7.31
N PRO A 140 -0.24 16.98 7.66
CA PRO A 140 -0.22 17.84 8.84
C PRO A 140 -0.11 17.10 10.17
N ALA A 141 -0.42 15.80 10.21
CA ALA A 141 -0.28 14.98 11.42
C ALA A 141 1.18 14.53 11.67
N THR A 142 2.09 14.77 10.73
CA THR A 142 3.51 14.37 10.83
C THR A 142 4.39 15.59 11.08
N THR A 143 5.28 15.51 12.08
CA THR A 143 6.33 16.51 12.27
C THR A 143 7.53 16.16 11.39
N TYR A 144 7.76 16.96 10.35
CA TYR A 144 8.90 16.80 9.46
C TYR A 144 10.14 17.48 10.03
N ARG A 145 11.29 16.84 9.86
CA ARG A 145 12.58 17.49 10.08
C ARG A 145 13.11 18.02 8.75
N PRO A 146 13.81 19.16 8.72
CA PRO A 146 14.47 19.62 7.51
C PRO A 146 15.38 18.54 6.93
N TRP A 147 15.45 18.50 5.60
CA TRP A 147 16.30 17.53 4.92
C TRP A 147 17.75 17.69 5.34
N ARG A 148 18.46 16.57 5.46
CA ARG A 148 19.91 16.62 5.68
C ARG A 148 20.57 17.21 4.46
N LYS A 149 21.57 18.05 4.71
CA LYS A 149 22.40 18.66 3.69
C LYS A 149 23.75 17.93 3.66
N PRO A 150 24.27 17.55 2.48
CA PRO A 150 25.65 17.08 2.37
C PRO A 150 26.64 18.12 2.94
N ALA A 151 27.67 17.65 3.62
CA ALA A 151 28.72 18.52 4.13
C ALA A 151 29.39 19.28 2.96
N GLY A 152 29.57 20.60 3.12
CA GLY A 152 30.17 21.45 2.08
C GLY A 152 29.25 21.84 0.93
N MET A 153 27.99 21.38 0.87
CA MET A 153 27.03 21.85 -0.13
C MET A 153 26.67 23.33 0.13
N ALA A 154 26.91 24.19 -0.85
CA ALA A 154 26.44 25.57 -0.83
C ALA A 154 24.93 25.63 -1.11
N ILE A 155 24.20 26.47 -0.38
CA ILE A 155 22.79 26.75 -0.62
C ILE A 155 22.69 28.06 -1.39
N ALA A 156 22.18 28.01 -2.62
CA ALA A 156 21.91 29.22 -3.40
C ALA A 156 20.49 29.75 -3.21
N ALA A 157 19.59 28.98 -2.59
CA ALA A 157 18.22 29.42 -2.34
C ALA A 157 18.15 30.62 -1.38
N THR A 158 17.27 31.56 -1.65
CA THR A 158 17.03 32.74 -0.81
C THR A 158 15.97 32.44 0.27
N PRO A 159 16.22 32.76 1.57
CA PRO A 159 17.45 33.34 2.12
C PRO A 159 18.60 32.33 2.23
N ALA A 160 19.82 32.79 1.95
CA ALA A 160 21.04 31.98 2.02
C ALA A 160 21.24 31.38 3.41
N VAL A 161 21.70 30.13 3.45
CA VAL A 161 21.88 29.35 4.69
C VAL A 161 23.35 29.10 4.92
N ASP A 162 23.78 29.18 6.18
CA ASP A 162 25.13 28.85 6.61
C ASP A 162 25.61 27.50 6.05
N THR A 163 26.76 27.52 5.37
CA THR A 163 27.43 26.35 4.82
C THR A 163 27.78 25.29 5.85
N ALA A 164 27.87 25.64 7.15
CA ALA A 164 28.22 24.74 8.24
C ALA A 164 27.05 23.86 8.76
N ALA A 165 25.79 24.20 8.45
CA ALA A 165 24.65 23.42 8.91
C ALA A 165 24.58 22.03 8.24
N SER A 166 24.23 20.99 9.01
CA SER A 166 24.05 19.61 8.49
C SER A 166 22.65 19.34 7.90
N SER A 167 21.78 20.34 7.88
CA SER A 167 20.44 20.30 7.31
C SER A 167 20.08 21.63 6.66
N PHE A 168 19.07 21.60 5.78
CA PHE A 168 18.39 22.81 5.33
C PHE A 168 17.69 23.51 6.52
N PRO A 169 17.42 24.81 6.44
CA PRO A 169 16.69 25.53 7.48
C PRO A 169 15.19 25.18 7.39
N ASN A 170 14.43 25.56 8.40
CA ASN A 170 12.98 25.62 8.26
C ASN A 170 12.60 26.68 7.22
N ALA A 171 11.61 26.38 6.37
CA ALA A 171 11.05 27.36 5.46
C ALA A 171 10.31 28.45 6.24
N THR A 172 10.49 29.71 5.82
CA THR A 172 9.71 30.83 6.38
C THR A 172 8.34 30.87 5.69
N PRO A 173 7.20 30.74 6.39
CA PRO A 173 5.90 30.63 5.73
C PRO A 173 5.55 31.80 4.82
N THR A 174 5.99 33.02 5.12
CA THR A 174 5.73 34.21 4.29
C THR A 174 6.63 34.30 3.05
N ALA A 175 7.69 33.51 2.98
CA ALA A 175 8.70 33.51 1.91
C ALA A 175 9.37 32.12 1.82
N ALA A 176 8.57 31.08 1.57
CA ALA A 176 9.06 29.72 1.49
C ALA A 176 9.80 29.51 0.15
N PRO A 177 11.03 28.99 0.14
CA PRO A 177 11.78 28.80 -1.10
C PRO A 177 11.10 27.75 -1.99
N ASN A 178 11.02 28.03 -3.30
CA ASN A 178 10.48 27.09 -4.29
C ASN A 178 11.38 25.84 -4.47
N HIS A 179 12.68 25.99 -4.21
CA HIS A 179 13.65 24.90 -4.18
C HIS A 179 14.67 25.14 -3.07
N PRO A 180 15.03 24.12 -2.27
CA PRO A 180 15.95 24.31 -1.14
C PRO A 180 17.41 24.57 -1.56
N ILE A 181 17.78 24.26 -2.80
CA ILE A 181 19.16 24.44 -3.34
C ILE A 181 19.25 25.54 -4.41
N ARG A 182 18.20 25.74 -5.22
CA ARG A 182 18.24 26.60 -6.42
C ARG A 182 17.52 27.90 -6.09
N ASP A 183 18.04 29.02 -6.59
CA ASP A 183 17.38 30.32 -6.39
C ASP A 183 16.28 30.55 -7.42
N THR A 184 15.17 29.81 -7.28
CA THR A 184 14.00 29.88 -8.18
C THR A 184 12.89 30.76 -7.58
N GLY A 185 13.24 31.60 -6.61
CA GLY A 185 12.32 32.47 -5.90
C GLY A 185 11.62 31.82 -4.72
N VAL A 186 10.64 32.54 -4.17
CA VAL A 186 9.90 32.17 -2.97
C VAL A 186 8.40 32.26 -3.19
N ARG A 187 7.64 31.56 -2.35
CA ARG A 187 6.18 31.55 -2.30
C ARG A 187 5.70 31.97 -0.91
N ASN A 188 4.74 32.90 -0.86
CA ASN A 188 4.06 33.23 0.38
C ASN A 188 2.95 32.20 0.65
N LEU A 189 3.08 31.43 1.72
CA LEU A 189 2.12 30.39 2.10
C LEU A 189 1.00 30.89 3.00
N THR A 190 1.03 32.16 3.42
CA THR A 190 0.10 32.73 4.43
C THR A 190 -0.84 33.79 3.86
N ALA A 191 -0.85 33.97 2.54
CA ALA A 191 -1.68 34.96 1.86
C ALA A 191 -2.14 34.40 0.50
N ASP A 192 -3.18 35.00 -0.05
CA ASP A 192 -3.56 34.75 -1.43
C ASP A 192 -2.43 35.16 -2.38
N VAL A 193 -2.17 34.31 -3.36
CA VAL A 193 -1.17 34.54 -4.41
C VAL A 193 -1.85 34.49 -5.78
N THR A 194 -1.36 35.32 -6.70
CA THR A 194 -1.80 35.35 -8.09
C THR A 194 -0.65 34.91 -8.98
N GLU A 195 -0.84 33.79 -9.70
CA GLU A 195 0.19 33.21 -10.57
C GLU A 195 -0.40 32.65 -11.85
N ALA A 196 0.43 32.58 -12.90
CA ALA A 196 0.07 32.03 -14.19
C ALA A 196 0.29 30.51 -14.21
N ALA A 197 -0.73 29.75 -14.64
CA ALA A 197 -0.63 28.34 -14.95
C ALA A 197 -1.64 27.95 -16.04
N GLU A 198 -1.44 26.76 -16.63
CA GLU A 198 -2.48 26.06 -17.37
C GLU A 198 -3.36 25.38 -16.33
N TRP A 199 -4.37 26.11 -15.86
CA TRP A 199 -5.29 25.64 -14.84
C TRP A 199 -6.20 24.56 -15.42
N VAL A 200 -6.10 23.35 -14.87
CA VAL A 200 -6.82 22.17 -15.34
C VAL A 200 -7.91 21.74 -14.36
N PHE A 201 -8.98 21.17 -14.89
CA PHE A 201 -10.03 20.55 -14.09
C PHE A 201 -10.33 19.12 -14.55
N GLY A 202 -10.75 18.29 -13.59
CA GLY A 202 -11.27 16.95 -13.86
C GLY A 202 -12.73 17.01 -14.28
N SER A 203 -13.13 16.21 -15.27
CA SER A 203 -14.54 16.01 -15.62
C SER A 203 -15.30 15.18 -14.57
N GLY A 204 -14.59 14.59 -13.60
CA GLY A 204 -15.08 13.94 -12.38
C GLY A 204 -13.96 13.17 -11.67
N ILE A 205 -14.03 13.00 -10.35
CA ILE A 205 -13.15 12.06 -9.62
C ILE A 205 -13.77 10.67 -9.76
N ASN A 206 -13.44 9.96 -10.84
CA ASN A 206 -13.92 8.60 -11.06
C ASN A 206 -12.95 7.61 -10.39
N PRO A 207 -13.40 6.65 -9.56
CA PRO A 207 -12.51 5.69 -8.86
C PRO A 207 -11.91 4.61 -9.78
N VAL A 208 -11.87 4.83 -11.09
CA VAL A 208 -11.37 3.85 -12.07
C VAL A 208 -9.94 4.22 -12.46
N PRO A 209 -8.96 3.32 -12.33
CA PRO A 209 -7.57 3.60 -12.70
C PRO A 209 -7.51 3.85 -14.21
N GLY A 210 -7.10 5.05 -14.59
CA GLY A 210 -6.97 5.45 -15.98
C GLY A 210 -6.37 6.84 -16.03
N LEU A 211 -5.44 7.05 -16.95
CA LEU A 211 -4.77 8.32 -17.20
C LEU A 211 -5.81 9.46 -17.21
N PHE A 212 -5.85 10.26 -16.14
CA PHE A 212 -6.81 11.37 -16.04
C PHE A 212 -6.48 12.38 -17.14
N TRP A 213 -7.29 12.41 -18.20
CA TRP A 213 -7.20 13.46 -19.20
C TRP A 213 -7.78 14.73 -18.59
N ALA A 214 -6.92 15.70 -18.30
CA ALA A 214 -7.32 17.07 -18.03
C ALA A 214 -8.33 17.50 -19.10
N THR A 215 -9.59 17.70 -18.69
CA THR A 215 -10.65 18.05 -19.65
C THR A 215 -10.74 19.57 -19.63
N GLY A 216 -10.01 20.22 -20.52
CA GLY A 216 -10.04 21.69 -20.62
C GLY A 216 -9.12 22.37 -19.61
N GLY A 217 -8.19 23.14 -20.14
CA GLY A 217 -7.53 24.22 -19.42
C GLY A 217 -7.65 25.48 -20.27
N ALA A 218 -7.94 26.62 -19.65
CA ALA A 218 -8.09 27.90 -20.36
C ALA A 218 -6.71 28.51 -20.69
N GLY A 219 -5.81 27.75 -21.32
CA GLY A 219 -4.43 28.19 -21.61
C GLY A 219 -3.69 28.71 -20.38
N LEU A 220 -2.50 29.30 -20.59
CA LEU A 220 -1.77 29.98 -19.53
C LEU A 220 -2.48 31.28 -19.14
N HIS A 221 -2.96 31.37 -17.90
CA HIS A 221 -3.55 32.61 -17.36
C HIS A 221 -3.36 32.72 -15.86
N ASN A 222 -3.45 33.96 -15.35
CA ASN A 222 -3.35 34.25 -13.92
C ASN A 222 -4.62 33.83 -13.19
N GLN A 223 -4.45 33.19 -12.03
CA GLN A 223 -5.55 32.94 -11.10
C GLN A 223 -5.10 33.26 -9.67
N ASN A 224 -6.00 33.85 -8.88
CA ASN A 224 -5.79 34.06 -7.45
C ASN A 224 -6.18 32.80 -6.68
N TYR A 225 -5.35 32.38 -5.72
CA TYR A 225 -5.64 31.24 -4.86
C TYR A 225 -4.85 31.27 -3.55
N TYR A 226 -5.35 30.53 -2.57
CA TYR A 226 -4.67 30.34 -1.29
C TYR A 226 -3.82 29.05 -1.30
N PRO A 227 -2.50 29.12 -1.07
CA PRO A 227 -1.59 27.98 -1.20
C PRO A 227 -1.63 27.02 0.00
N ALA A 228 -1.95 27.48 1.21
CA ALA A 228 -2.01 26.62 2.40
C ALA A 228 -3.45 26.19 2.72
N THR A 229 -3.83 24.98 2.34
CA THR A 229 -5.10 24.38 2.76
C THR A 229 -4.81 23.29 3.78
N TYR A 230 -5.31 23.44 5.02
CA TYR A 230 -5.12 22.49 6.13
C TYR A 230 -6.31 21.55 6.25
#